data_AF-A0A2V8L546-F1
#
_entry.id   AF-A0A2V8L546-F1
#
_cell.length_a   1.000
_cell.length_b   1.000
_cell.length_c   1.000
_cell.angle_alpha   90.00
_cell.angle_beta   90.00
_cell.angle_gamma   90.00
#
_symmetry.space_group_name_H-M   'P 1'
#
loop_
_entity.id
_entity.type
_entity.pdbx_description
1 polymer ?
#
loop_
_entity_poly.entity_id
_entity_poly.type
_entity_poly.pdbx_seq_one_letter_code
_entity_poly.pdbx_strand_id
1 'polypeptide(L)'
;MKRARLAFFLPNAIVLTLILLAMGLNSGTTVVAATTPLYGLEWPGNGAVRRMLYWHNPFPIYDATYVFKVFPRKKTTGPTGYYTTFFWGNDGRFDWQSGGANTYYGAHPYPIPAPNGPGQWEISVNSNDYVTGSEVGWGRWYTQAFRAWRESSSITHHEFYWDWPDTSKVISQTVVDSNWAKQNPPTPAIVMGQAPDFNGASWGGYPGWEEFNGIIRGIQIYSGLLSMADLQAEINAPQSTTAGQNLIWYLNTDPRPGDVSDKKTIGTPHNPSWAGTTALEWTDQTSSDTTPPSAPTNLTATVVSSSQINLSWAGSTDNVGVTGYSIERCSGSACTNFTQISTPGGTSYFDNGLAANTPYRYRVRATDAAGNLSTYSSIASATTTTPPDSTPPTVSLTAPVNGATVSGTTTVSATASDNVGVVGVQFKLDGANLGAEDTASPYSVSWNTTTASNGSHTLTAVARDAAGNSTTSAAVTVTVSNTAPDTT
;
A
#
# COMPACT_ATOMS: atom_id res chain seq x y z
N MET A 1 -56.33 -57.54 -13.90
CA MET A 1 -56.06 -56.47 -14.88
C MET A 1 -55.29 -55.37 -14.14
N LYS A 2 -54.07 -54.93 -14.43
CA LYS A 2 -53.08 -55.09 -15.50
C LYS A 2 -51.69 -55.37 -14.87
N ARG A 3 -50.85 -56.10 -15.61
CA ARG A 3 -49.39 -56.32 -15.41
C ARG A 3 -48.63 -54.99 -15.65
N ALA A 4 -47.41 -54.70 -15.21
CA ALA A 4 -46.17 -55.47 -15.36
C ALA A 4 -45.02 -54.96 -14.46
N ARG A 5 -44.03 -55.85 -14.23
CA ARG A 5 -42.74 -55.66 -13.54
C ARG A 5 -41.72 -54.92 -14.43
N LEU A 6 -40.76 -54.19 -13.85
CA LEU A 6 -39.32 -54.43 -14.08
C LEU A 6 -38.45 -53.69 -13.06
N ALA A 7 -37.43 -54.40 -12.56
CA ALA A 7 -36.32 -53.86 -11.77
C ALA A 7 -35.20 -53.36 -12.71
N PHE A 8 -34.45 -52.33 -12.29
CA PHE A 8 -33.11 -52.05 -12.80
C PHE A 8 -32.21 -51.49 -11.68
N PHE A 9 -30.94 -51.93 -11.72
CA PHE A 9 -29.81 -51.61 -10.85
C PHE A 9 -29.26 -50.18 -11.06
N LEU A 10 -28.87 -49.50 -9.95
CA LEU A 10 -27.75 -48.54 -9.63
C LEU A 10 -27.02 -47.72 -10.74
N PRO A 11 -26.23 -46.65 -10.43
CA PRO A 11 -26.16 -45.71 -9.28
C PRO A 11 -25.93 -44.21 -9.69
N ASN A 12 -25.67 -43.34 -8.69
CA ASN A 12 -25.05 -41.99 -8.75
C ASN A 12 -25.97 -40.77 -8.94
N ALA A 13 -26.26 -40.06 -7.84
CA ALA A 13 -25.68 -38.74 -7.55
C ALA A 13 -26.52 -37.99 -6.48
N ILE A 14 -25.84 -37.64 -5.38
CA ILE A 14 -25.96 -36.38 -4.61
C ILE A 14 -27.38 -35.97 -4.15
N VAL A 15 -27.69 -36.25 -2.87
CA VAL A 15 -28.48 -35.33 -2.01
C VAL A 15 -28.00 -35.49 -0.56
N LEU A 16 -27.29 -34.49 -0.03
CA LEU A 16 -27.04 -34.37 1.41
C LEU A 16 -28.08 -33.42 2.00
N THR A 17 -29.23 -33.96 2.40
CA THR A 17 -30.20 -33.27 3.27
C THR A 17 -29.92 -33.73 4.69
N LEU A 18 -29.31 -32.89 5.53
CA LEU A 18 -29.15 -33.19 6.95
C LEU A 18 -30.36 -32.67 7.73
N ILE A 19 -31.13 -33.61 8.26
CA ILE A 19 -32.25 -33.46 9.18
C ILE A 19 -31.68 -33.06 10.55
N LEU A 20 -32.09 -31.92 11.11
CA LEU A 20 -31.93 -31.65 12.54
C LEU A 20 -33.23 -32.03 13.27
N LEU A 21 -33.14 -33.07 14.08
CA LEU A 21 -34.19 -33.51 14.99
C LEU A 21 -34.21 -32.63 16.24
N ALA A 22 -35.41 -32.23 16.63
CA ALA A 22 -35.72 -31.40 17.78
C ALA A 22 -35.33 -32.05 19.12
N MET A 23 -34.63 -31.29 19.97
CA MET A 23 -34.72 -31.37 21.43
C MET A 23 -34.63 -29.94 21.99
N GLY A 24 -35.64 -29.55 22.76
CA GLY A 24 -35.88 -28.18 23.15
C GLY A 24 -34.91 -27.66 24.21
N LEU A 25 -34.51 -26.39 24.02
CA LEU A 25 -34.20 -25.45 25.09
C LEU A 25 -34.77 -24.10 24.66
N ASN A 26 -35.76 -23.64 25.40
CA ASN A 26 -36.34 -22.32 25.28
C ASN A 26 -35.46 -21.37 26.10
N SER A 27 -34.70 -20.52 25.43
CA SER A 27 -34.10 -19.32 26.03
C SER A 27 -33.80 -18.37 24.89
N GLY A 28 -34.55 -17.27 24.85
CA GLY A 28 -34.41 -16.22 23.85
C GLY A 28 -32.98 -15.70 23.80
N THR A 29 -32.24 -16.15 22.79
CA THR A 29 -31.13 -15.39 22.26
C THR A 29 -31.72 -14.49 21.19
N THR A 30 -31.96 -13.23 21.56
CA THR A 30 -31.93 -12.16 20.58
C THR A 30 -30.61 -12.30 19.85
N VAL A 31 -30.64 -12.77 18.61
CA VAL A 31 -29.54 -12.60 17.68
C VAL A 31 -29.43 -11.08 17.50
N VAL A 32 -28.57 -10.46 18.28
CA VAL A 32 -28.11 -9.11 17.97
C VAL A 32 -27.38 -9.28 16.65
N ALA A 33 -28.01 -8.85 15.56
CA ALA A 33 -27.38 -8.76 14.26
C ALA A 33 -26.04 -8.04 14.46
N ALA A 34 -24.94 -8.70 14.12
CA ALA A 34 -23.62 -8.11 14.22
C ALA A 34 -23.62 -6.83 13.38
N THR A 35 -23.63 -5.68 14.05
CA THR A 35 -23.57 -4.38 13.39
C THR A 35 -22.16 -4.23 12.83
N THR A 36 -22.07 -4.27 11.50
CA THR A 36 -20.84 -4.01 10.74
C THR A 36 -20.17 -2.72 11.22
N PRO A 37 -18.84 -2.70 11.37
CA PRO A 37 -18.12 -1.48 11.64
C PRO A 37 -18.43 -0.34 10.68
N LEU A 38 -18.65 0.87 11.20
CA LEU A 38 -18.99 2.05 10.40
C LEU A 38 -17.80 3.01 10.32
N TYR A 39 -16.84 2.70 9.45
CA TYR A 39 -15.74 3.61 9.11
C TYR A 39 -16.23 4.73 8.18
N GLY A 40 -15.84 5.99 8.47
CA GLY A 40 -16.12 7.16 7.64
C GLY A 40 -16.42 8.43 8.45
N LEU A 41 -16.79 9.50 7.76
CA LEU A 41 -17.23 10.75 8.39
C LEU A 41 -18.63 10.53 9.00
N GLU A 42 -18.72 10.79 10.30
CA GLU A 42 -19.91 10.54 11.11
C GLU A 42 -20.77 11.81 11.24
N TRP A 43 -22.03 11.70 10.86
CA TRP A 43 -23.07 12.69 11.11
C TRP A 43 -24.08 12.16 12.13
N PRO A 44 -24.08 12.70 13.36
CA PRO A 44 -24.94 12.23 14.44
C PRO A 44 -26.41 12.64 14.30
N GLY A 45 -26.75 13.51 13.33
CA GLY A 45 -28.13 13.91 13.03
C GLY A 45 -28.90 14.56 14.18
N ASN A 46 -28.21 15.14 15.16
CA ASN A 46 -28.79 15.66 16.40
C ASN A 46 -28.95 17.19 16.45
N GLY A 47 -28.63 17.90 15.37
CA GLY A 47 -28.69 19.36 15.22
C GLY A 47 -27.91 20.22 16.22
N ALA A 48 -27.17 19.61 17.15
CA ALA A 48 -26.45 20.33 18.20
C ALA A 48 -25.11 20.91 17.73
N VAL A 49 -24.58 20.44 16.59
CA VAL A 49 -23.28 20.84 16.06
C VAL A 49 -23.40 21.05 14.55
N ARG A 50 -22.95 22.21 14.07
CA ARG A 50 -22.75 22.44 12.63
C ARG A 50 -21.69 21.44 12.17
N ARG A 51 -22.08 20.46 11.37
CA ARG A 51 -21.17 19.43 10.83
C ARG A 51 -21.36 19.41 9.33
N MET A 52 -20.62 20.28 8.67
CA MET A 52 -20.68 20.44 7.22
C MET A 52 -19.27 20.32 6.67
N LEU A 53 -19.15 19.54 5.60
CA LEU A 53 -17.96 19.54 4.77
C LEU A 53 -18.21 20.49 3.61
N TYR A 54 -17.41 21.54 3.48
CA TYR A 54 -17.55 22.50 2.39
C TYR A 54 -16.27 22.53 1.54
N TRP A 55 -16.43 22.70 0.24
CA TRP A 55 -15.32 23.07 -0.65
C TRP A 55 -15.55 24.50 -1.13
N HIS A 56 -14.64 25.44 -0.86
CA HIS A 56 -14.75 26.84 -1.28
C HIS A 56 -14.29 27.11 -2.73
N ASN A 57 -13.68 26.12 -3.39
CA ASN A 57 -13.23 26.22 -4.77
C ASN A 57 -13.64 25.00 -5.61
N PRO A 58 -14.92 24.59 -5.60
CA PRO A 58 -15.34 23.46 -6.40
C PRO A 58 -15.30 23.88 -7.88
N PHE A 59 -14.70 23.00 -8.65
CA PHE A 59 -14.71 22.99 -10.10
C PHE A 59 -16.15 23.00 -10.67
N PRO A 60 -16.31 23.28 -11.98
CA PRO A 60 -17.61 23.26 -12.64
C PRO A 60 -18.34 21.93 -12.45
N ILE A 61 -19.62 21.99 -12.10
CA ILE A 61 -20.44 20.80 -11.88
C ILE A 61 -20.90 20.10 -13.17
N TYR A 62 -20.81 20.78 -14.31
CA TYR A 62 -21.04 20.18 -15.60
C TYR A 62 -19.75 20.27 -16.42
N ASP A 63 -19.16 19.17 -16.86
CA ASP A 63 -19.56 17.79 -16.56
C ASP A 63 -18.93 17.30 -15.24
N ALA A 64 -19.64 16.47 -14.48
CA ALA A 64 -19.11 15.91 -13.23
C ALA A 64 -19.69 14.54 -12.91
N THR A 65 -18.88 13.77 -12.15
CA THR A 65 -19.30 12.52 -11.54
C THR A 65 -18.89 12.50 -10.08
N TYR A 66 -19.81 12.11 -9.20
CA TYR A 66 -19.59 11.98 -7.77
C TYR A 66 -19.87 10.55 -7.36
N VAL A 67 -18.99 9.99 -6.54
CA VAL A 67 -19.15 8.65 -5.97
C VAL A 67 -18.91 8.75 -4.48
N PHE A 68 -19.80 8.17 -3.70
CA PHE A 68 -19.63 8.09 -2.26
C PHE A 68 -20.47 6.93 -1.72
N LYS A 69 -20.09 6.43 -0.54
CA LYS A 69 -20.82 5.40 0.18
C LYS A 69 -21.51 6.01 1.38
N VAL A 70 -22.76 5.62 1.60
CA VAL A 70 -23.59 6.20 2.67
C VAL A 70 -24.21 5.11 3.51
N PHE A 71 -24.22 5.32 4.82
CA PHE A 71 -24.90 4.47 5.79
C PHE A 71 -25.99 5.29 6.47
N PRO A 72 -27.18 5.44 5.88
CA PRO A 72 -28.25 6.24 6.44
C PRO A 72 -28.80 5.56 7.69
N ARG A 73 -28.95 6.33 8.76
CA ARG A 73 -29.66 5.95 9.98
C ARG A 73 -30.96 6.70 10.07
N LYS A 74 -32.01 6.00 10.49
CA LYS A 74 -33.32 6.62 10.66
C LYS A 74 -33.22 7.65 11.78
N LYS A 75 -33.56 8.91 11.49
CA LYS A 75 -33.72 9.93 12.51
C LYS A 75 -35.06 9.68 13.21
N THR A 76 -35.03 9.53 14.54
CA THR A 76 -36.23 9.27 15.36
C THR A 76 -36.56 10.42 16.30
N THR A 77 -35.76 11.50 16.27
CA THR A 77 -35.88 12.67 17.15
C THR A 77 -35.62 13.96 16.38
N GLY A 78 -36.34 15.03 16.71
CA GLY A 78 -36.24 16.35 16.05
C GLY A 78 -37.51 16.78 15.30
N PRO A 79 -37.66 18.08 15.00
CA PRO A 79 -38.91 18.66 14.49
C PRO A 79 -39.19 18.33 13.01
N THR A 80 -38.16 18.04 12.20
CA THR A 80 -38.25 17.77 10.76
C THR A 80 -37.13 16.81 10.34
N GLY A 81 -37.38 16.04 9.26
CA GLY A 81 -36.63 14.82 8.94
C GLY A 81 -35.98 14.81 7.56
N TYR A 82 -35.61 15.95 6.99
CA TYR A 82 -34.92 15.97 5.70
C TYR A 82 -33.46 15.58 5.90
N TYR A 83 -32.95 14.74 5.01
CA TYR A 83 -31.60 14.20 5.09
C TYR A 83 -30.73 14.89 4.05
N THR A 84 -29.42 14.99 4.22
CA THR A 84 -28.55 15.69 3.25
C THR A 84 -27.32 14.86 2.92
N THR A 85 -27.37 14.04 1.87
CA THR A 85 -26.21 13.22 1.49
C THR A 85 -25.15 14.05 0.76
N PHE A 86 -25.54 14.88 -0.19
CA PHE A 86 -24.71 15.97 -0.72
C PHE A 86 -25.59 17.04 -1.36
N PHE A 87 -25.10 18.28 -1.42
CA PHE A 87 -25.61 19.37 -2.24
C PHE A 87 -24.48 20.08 -2.96
N TRP A 88 -24.81 20.68 -4.10
CA TRP A 88 -24.04 21.74 -4.71
C TRP A 88 -24.89 23.01 -4.79
N GLY A 89 -24.28 24.16 -4.52
CA GLY A 89 -24.97 25.46 -4.54
C GLY A 89 -24.04 26.65 -4.34
N ASN A 90 -24.60 27.86 -4.23
CA ASN A 90 -23.86 29.02 -3.73
C ASN A 90 -23.43 28.80 -2.27
N ASP A 91 -22.25 29.30 -1.90
CA ASP A 91 -21.82 29.51 -0.51
C ASP A 91 -22.72 30.59 0.12
N GLY A 92 -23.91 30.20 0.61
CA GLY A 92 -24.95 31.11 1.11
C GLY A 92 -26.36 30.51 1.23
N ARG A 93 -27.38 31.38 1.18
CA ARG A 93 -28.81 31.09 1.47
C ARG A 93 -29.44 30.03 0.55
N PHE A 94 -29.92 28.92 1.12
CA PHE A 94 -30.88 28.02 0.46
C PHE A 94 -32.30 28.62 0.59
N ASP A 95 -32.93 29.05 -0.51
CA ASP A 95 -34.32 29.56 -0.53
C ASP A 95 -35.18 28.67 -1.42
N TRP A 96 -36.22 28.08 -0.85
CA TRP A 96 -37.13 27.18 -1.55
C TRP A 96 -38.03 27.91 -2.53
N GLN A 97 -38.31 29.21 -2.39
CA GLN A 97 -39.51 29.76 -3.06
C GLN A 97 -39.52 31.18 -3.61
N SER A 98 -38.58 32.11 -3.40
CA SER A 98 -38.77 33.46 -4.00
C SER A 98 -37.58 34.42 -4.04
N GLY A 99 -36.47 34.06 -4.71
CA GLY A 99 -35.60 35.12 -5.23
C GLY A 99 -34.15 34.73 -5.52
N GLY A 100 -33.82 34.67 -6.82
CA GLY A 100 -32.46 34.87 -7.34
C GLY A 100 -31.57 33.62 -7.41
N ALA A 101 -31.30 33.19 -8.65
CA ALA A 101 -30.34 32.17 -9.10
C ALA A 101 -30.56 30.72 -8.62
N ASN A 102 -31.44 30.04 -9.35
CA ASN A 102 -31.62 28.58 -9.42
C ASN A 102 -30.30 27.82 -9.66
N THR A 103 -29.59 27.46 -8.59
CA THR A 103 -28.29 26.78 -8.69
C THR A 103 -28.10 25.68 -7.65
N TYR A 104 -29.18 25.18 -7.04
CA TYR A 104 -29.10 24.15 -6.00
C TYR A 104 -29.59 22.82 -6.51
N TYR A 105 -28.83 21.76 -6.22
CA TYR A 105 -29.28 20.39 -6.34
C TYR A 105 -28.43 19.48 -5.47
N GLY A 106 -29.03 18.39 -5.03
CA GLY A 106 -28.40 17.40 -4.18
C GLY A 106 -29.21 16.13 -4.21
N ALA A 107 -28.76 15.11 -3.50
CA ALA A 107 -29.52 13.88 -3.37
C ALA A 107 -29.67 13.51 -1.90
N HIS A 108 -30.84 13.02 -1.53
CA HIS A 108 -31.13 12.62 -0.17
C HIS A 108 -32.32 11.67 0.00
N PRO A 109 -32.38 10.96 1.15
CA PRO A 109 -33.63 10.42 1.66
C PRO A 109 -34.61 11.55 2.02
N TYR A 110 -35.86 11.45 1.58
CA TYR A 110 -36.98 12.33 1.91
C TYR A 110 -38.03 11.55 2.71
N PRO A 111 -38.39 11.91 3.95
CA PRO A 111 -39.34 11.17 4.77
C PRO A 111 -40.81 11.40 4.34
N ILE A 112 -41.62 10.34 4.26
CA ILE A 112 -43.06 10.44 3.90
C ILE A 112 -43.92 9.58 4.84
N PRO A 113 -44.80 10.14 5.69
CA PRO A 113 -44.88 11.55 6.09
C PRO A 113 -43.72 11.93 7.03
N ALA A 114 -43.28 13.19 6.96
CA ALA A 114 -42.25 13.70 7.86
C ALA A 114 -42.71 13.68 9.35
N PRO A 115 -41.81 13.49 10.32
CA PRO A 115 -40.40 13.09 10.19
C PRO A 115 -40.18 11.56 10.23
N ASN A 116 -41.22 10.76 10.53
CA ASN A 116 -41.10 9.34 10.91
C ASN A 116 -41.45 8.34 9.81
N GLY A 117 -41.83 8.82 8.62
CA GLY A 117 -42.18 7.99 7.48
C GLY A 117 -41.06 7.04 7.03
N PRO A 118 -41.38 6.01 6.22
CA PRO A 118 -40.39 5.12 5.60
C PRO A 118 -39.28 5.86 4.85
N GLY A 119 -39.64 6.95 4.18
CA GLY A 119 -38.77 7.78 3.37
C GLY A 119 -38.41 7.16 2.01
N GLN A 120 -38.09 8.02 1.05
CA GLN A 120 -37.78 7.68 -0.34
C GLN A 120 -36.53 8.43 -0.77
N TRP A 121 -35.75 7.91 -1.71
CA TRP A 121 -34.67 8.68 -2.31
C TRP A 121 -35.23 9.77 -3.24
N GLU A 122 -34.63 10.96 -3.15
CA GLU A 122 -34.92 12.16 -3.93
C GLU A 122 -33.60 12.73 -4.44
N ILE A 123 -33.64 13.38 -5.59
CA ILE A 123 -32.61 14.31 -6.04
C ILE A 123 -33.25 15.70 -6.09
N SER A 124 -32.82 16.74 -5.41
CA SER A 124 -33.58 18.02 -5.41
C SER A 124 -33.27 18.87 -6.65
N VAL A 125 -33.70 18.44 -7.83
CA VAL A 125 -33.49 19.18 -9.10
C VAL A 125 -34.80 19.82 -9.58
N ASN A 126 -35.94 19.17 -9.32
CA ASN A 126 -37.26 19.61 -9.75
C ASN A 126 -38.34 19.07 -8.80
N SER A 127 -39.58 19.57 -8.87
CA SER A 127 -40.66 19.02 -8.05
C SER A 127 -40.96 17.56 -8.43
N ASN A 128 -41.04 16.69 -7.41
CA ASN A 128 -41.46 15.28 -7.51
C ASN A 128 -40.47 14.30 -8.17
N ASP A 129 -39.18 14.53 -8.04
CA ASP A 129 -38.09 13.66 -8.50
C ASP A 129 -37.65 12.64 -7.44
N TYR A 130 -38.62 12.04 -6.77
CA TYR A 130 -38.42 10.97 -5.79
C TYR A 130 -38.85 9.61 -6.34
N VAL A 131 -38.37 8.54 -5.71
CA VAL A 131 -38.71 7.15 -6.08
C VAL A 131 -40.04 6.71 -5.47
N THR A 132 -41.05 6.45 -6.31
CA THR A 132 -42.35 5.96 -5.82
C THR A 132 -42.30 4.48 -5.45
N GLY A 133 -42.81 4.13 -4.26
CA GLY A 133 -43.01 2.72 -3.84
C GLY A 133 -41.72 1.97 -3.47
N SER A 134 -40.57 2.64 -3.42
CA SER A 134 -39.31 2.09 -2.91
C SER A 134 -38.87 2.88 -1.69
N GLU A 135 -38.77 2.21 -0.54
CA GLU A 135 -38.42 2.85 0.73
C GLU A 135 -36.91 2.82 0.98
N VAL A 136 -36.42 3.80 1.73
CA VAL A 136 -35.02 3.83 2.16
C VAL A 136 -34.81 2.73 3.20
N GLY A 137 -33.93 1.78 2.89
CA GLY A 137 -33.48 0.78 3.84
C GLY A 137 -32.50 1.40 4.83
N TRP A 138 -32.96 1.68 6.04
CA TRP A 138 -32.11 2.23 7.10
C TRP A 138 -31.12 1.21 7.64
N GLY A 139 -29.95 1.67 8.10
CA GLY A 139 -28.97 0.81 8.77
C GLY A 139 -28.22 -0.16 7.85
N ARG A 140 -28.07 0.19 6.57
CA ARG A 140 -27.24 -0.54 5.60
C ARG A 140 -26.41 0.42 4.76
N TRP A 141 -25.36 -0.11 4.14
CA TRP A 141 -24.57 0.66 3.18
C TRP A 141 -25.28 0.76 1.83
N TYR A 142 -25.16 1.94 1.22
CA TYR A 142 -25.44 2.20 -0.18
C TYR A 142 -24.18 2.71 -0.85
N THR A 143 -23.92 2.26 -2.07
CA THR A 143 -22.98 2.94 -2.96
C THR A 143 -23.79 3.84 -3.86
N GLN A 144 -23.47 5.13 -3.85
CA GLN A 144 -24.20 6.14 -4.58
C GLN A 144 -23.32 6.78 -5.62
N ALA A 145 -23.91 7.03 -6.78
CA ALA A 145 -23.26 7.75 -7.85
C ALA A 145 -24.19 8.84 -8.36
N PHE A 146 -23.63 10.03 -8.55
CA PHE A 146 -24.34 11.14 -9.16
C PHE A 146 -23.57 11.58 -10.41
N ARG A 147 -24.28 11.67 -11.54
CA ARG A 147 -23.75 12.11 -12.82
C ARG A 147 -24.52 13.35 -13.27
N ALA A 148 -23.79 14.37 -13.69
CA ALA A 148 -24.37 15.60 -14.19
C ALA A 148 -23.63 16.03 -15.46
N TRP A 149 -24.37 16.33 -16.53
CA TRP A 149 -23.78 16.84 -17.77
C TRP A 149 -24.65 17.88 -18.46
N ARG A 150 -24.01 18.70 -19.30
CA ARG A 150 -24.67 19.75 -20.07
C ARG A 150 -24.76 19.37 -21.54
N GLU A 151 -25.98 19.21 -22.05
CA GLU A 151 -26.21 19.02 -23.48
C GLU A 151 -26.15 20.35 -24.24
N SER A 152 -26.70 21.43 -23.63
CA SER A 152 -26.66 22.77 -24.22
C SER A 152 -26.73 23.86 -23.13
N SER A 153 -26.65 25.13 -23.53
CA SER A 153 -26.80 26.28 -22.62
C SER A 153 -28.20 26.40 -21.97
N SER A 154 -29.13 25.50 -22.26
CA SER A 154 -30.47 25.44 -21.66
C SER A 154 -30.93 24.03 -21.29
N ILE A 155 -30.09 23.02 -21.50
CA ILE A 155 -30.44 21.61 -21.24
C ILE A 155 -29.32 20.96 -20.42
N THR A 156 -29.67 20.54 -19.21
CA THR A 156 -28.80 19.75 -18.32
C THR A 156 -29.47 18.46 -17.95
N HIS A 157 -28.66 17.45 -17.66
CA HIS A 157 -29.11 16.13 -17.28
C HIS A 157 -28.48 15.71 -15.97
N HIS A 158 -29.25 14.95 -15.21
CA HIS A 158 -28.92 14.52 -13.86
C HIS A 158 -29.32 13.06 -13.69
N GLU A 159 -28.42 12.25 -13.16
CA GLU A 159 -28.70 10.86 -12.81
C GLU A 159 -28.16 10.58 -11.41
N PHE A 160 -29.06 10.20 -10.50
CA PHE A 160 -28.71 9.76 -9.16
C PHE A 160 -28.99 8.27 -8.99
N TYR A 161 -27.92 7.47 -8.97
CA TYR A 161 -27.96 6.06 -8.66
C TYR A 161 -27.88 5.89 -7.15
N TRP A 162 -28.99 5.49 -6.52
CA TRP A 162 -29.07 5.44 -5.05
C TRP A 162 -28.64 4.11 -4.44
N ASP A 163 -28.52 3.03 -5.24
CA ASP A 163 -28.15 1.69 -4.78
C ASP A 163 -27.33 0.91 -5.83
N TRP A 164 -26.13 1.39 -6.15
CA TRP A 164 -25.21 0.74 -7.09
C TRP A 164 -24.75 -0.64 -6.56
N PRO A 165 -24.59 -1.70 -7.41
CA PRO A 165 -24.54 -1.71 -8.88
C PRO A 165 -25.88 -1.93 -9.60
N ASP A 166 -27.01 -1.87 -8.90
CA ASP A 166 -28.31 -1.97 -9.57
C ASP A 166 -28.59 -0.66 -10.34
N THR A 167 -28.31 -0.66 -11.64
CA THR A 167 -28.50 0.51 -12.50
C THR A 167 -29.98 0.85 -12.76
N SER A 168 -30.92 -0.02 -12.36
CA SER A 168 -32.35 0.31 -12.36
C SER A 168 -32.75 1.22 -11.19
N LYS A 169 -31.89 1.33 -10.17
CA LYS A 169 -32.08 2.19 -9.00
C LYS A 169 -31.53 3.59 -9.27
N VAL A 170 -32.10 4.27 -10.28
CA VAL A 170 -31.69 5.60 -10.75
C VAL A 170 -32.85 6.59 -10.83
N ILE A 171 -32.61 7.82 -10.35
CA ILE A 171 -33.49 8.97 -10.58
C ILE A 171 -32.85 9.77 -11.69
N SER A 172 -33.54 9.89 -12.82
CA SER A 172 -33.05 10.63 -13.99
C SER A 172 -33.94 11.85 -14.22
N GLN A 173 -33.32 13.02 -14.36
CA GLN A 173 -34.01 14.27 -14.66
C GLN A 173 -33.31 15.02 -15.79
N THR A 174 -34.11 15.51 -16.74
CA THR A 174 -33.67 16.47 -17.76
C THR A 174 -34.29 17.82 -17.44
N VAL A 175 -33.44 18.81 -17.20
CA VAL A 175 -33.88 20.19 -16.91
C VAL A 175 -33.76 21.01 -18.18
N VAL A 176 -34.89 21.54 -18.64
CA VAL A 176 -34.97 22.48 -19.77
C VAL A 176 -35.22 23.88 -19.23
N ASP A 177 -34.19 24.49 -18.65
CA ASP A 177 -34.23 25.86 -18.15
C ASP A 177 -32.91 26.57 -18.44
N SER A 178 -32.99 27.65 -19.21
CA SER A 178 -31.83 28.45 -19.57
C SER A 178 -31.20 29.18 -18.38
N ASN A 179 -31.91 29.34 -17.26
CA ASN A 179 -31.35 29.92 -16.04
C ASN A 179 -30.50 28.90 -15.26
N TRP A 180 -30.86 27.61 -15.31
CA TRP A 180 -30.13 26.52 -14.66
C TRP A 180 -28.82 26.18 -15.38
N ALA A 181 -28.84 26.20 -16.72
CA ALA A 181 -27.69 25.80 -17.52
C ALA A 181 -26.67 26.94 -17.79
N LYS A 182 -26.99 28.21 -17.46
CA LYS A 182 -26.15 29.38 -17.80
C LYS A 182 -25.19 29.84 -16.70
N GLN A 183 -25.40 29.52 -15.43
CA GLN A 183 -24.58 30.07 -14.33
C GLN A 183 -24.16 28.99 -13.35
N ASN A 184 -22.85 28.74 -13.28
CA ASN A 184 -22.30 28.21 -12.05
C ASN A 184 -22.46 29.31 -10.98
N PRO A 185 -22.82 28.96 -9.73
CA PRO A 185 -22.86 29.87 -8.62
C PRO A 185 -21.52 30.61 -8.55
N PRO A 186 -21.50 31.96 -8.38
CA PRO A 186 -20.26 32.74 -8.30
C PRO A 186 -19.32 32.28 -7.18
N THR A 187 -19.86 31.69 -6.12
CA THR A 187 -19.12 31.02 -5.05
C THR A 187 -19.66 29.59 -4.91
N PRO A 188 -19.27 28.67 -5.81
CA PRO A 188 -19.82 27.35 -5.78
C PRO A 188 -19.32 26.63 -4.52
N ALA A 189 -20.16 25.81 -3.91
CA ALA A 189 -19.82 25.00 -2.75
C ALA A 189 -20.44 23.62 -2.93
N ILE A 190 -19.64 22.57 -2.74
CA ILE A 190 -20.17 21.23 -2.46
C ILE A 190 -20.33 21.16 -0.96
N VAL A 191 -21.47 20.67 -0.49
CA VAL A 191 -21.81 20.53 0.91
C VAL A 191 -22.23 19.10 1.19
N MET A 192 -21.64 18.47 2.20
CA MET A 192 -22.11 17.19 2.75
C MET A 192 -22.52 17.38 4.21
N GLY A 193 -23.62 16.74 4.60
CA GLY A 193 -24.05 16.69 5.99
C GLY A 193 -25.27 17.53 6.34
N GLN A 194 -25.13 18.85 6.30
CA GLN A 194 -26.19 19.78 6.67
C GLN A 194 -26.28 20.91 5.65
N ALA A 195 -27.50 21.31 5.24
CA ALA A 195 -27.68 22.42 4.31
C ALA A 195 -27.60 23.79 5.03
N PRO A 196 -26.86 24.79 4.48
CA PRO A 196 -26.71 26.11 5.12
C PRO A 196 -27.87 27.07 4.81
N ASP A 197 -28.12 28.04 5.70
CA ASP A 197 -28.96 29.22 5.49
C ASP A 197 -28.14 30.52 5.25
N PHE A 198 -28.83 31.67 5.13
CA PHE A 198 -28.25 33.00 4.84
C PHE A 198 -27.18 33.47 5.85
N ASN A 199 -27.20 32.98 7.09
CA ASN A 199 -26.26 33.36 8.14
C ASN A 199 -25.24 32.24 8.44
N GLY A 200 -25.26 31.15 7.66
CA GLY A 200 -24.50 29.94 7.96
C GLY A 200 -25.08 29.11 9.11
N ALA A 201 -26.35 29.29 9.47
CA ALA A 201 -27.09 28.35 10.30
C ALA A 201 -27.72 27.25 9.44
N SER A 202 -28.48 26.33 10.05
CA SER A 202 -29.25 25.32 9.34
C SER A 202 -30.34 25.96 8.47
N TRP A 203 -30.66 25.35 7.32
CA TRP A 203 -31.77 25.80 6.47
C TRP A 203 -33.04 26.17 7.27
N GLY A 204 -33.63 27.34 6.97
CA GLY A 204 -34.81 27.88 7.66
C GLY A 204 -34.53 28.61 8.98
N GLY A 205 -33.27 28.76 9.40
CA GLY A 205 -32.90 29.39 10.68
C GLY A 205 -33.11 28.50 11.91
N TYR A 206 -33.46 27.23 11.70
CA TYR A 206 -33.75 26.27 12.76
C TYR A 206 -32.79 25.07 12.67
N PRO A 207 -31.99 24.80 13.72
CA PRO A 207 -31.23 23.56 13.81
C PRO A 207 -32.13 22.34 13.59
N GLY A 208 -31.66 21.31 12.86
CA GLY A 208 -32.38 20.04 12.73
C GLY A 208 -33.10 19.78 11.40
N TRP A 209 -33.19 20.75 10.48
CA TRP A 209 -34.14 20.66 9.36
C TRP A 209 -33.66 19.82 8.17
N GLU A 210 -32.41 20.01 7.74
CA GLU A 210 -31.77 19.35 6.59
C GLU A 210 -30.46 18.75 7.07
N GLU A 211 -30.52 17.56 7.69
CA GLU A 211 -29.39 16.94 8.38
C GLU A 211 -29.29 15.46 8.05
N PHE A 212 -28.15 15.06 7.54
CA PHE A 212 -27.79 13.66 7.45
C PHE A 212 -27.63 13.06 8.86
N ASN A 213 -28.15 11.84 9.02
CA ASN A 213 -27.91 10.99 10.17
C ASN A 213 -27.30 9.70 9.62
N GLY A 214 -26.01 9.46 9.87
CA GLY A 214 -25.31 8.33 9.27
C GLY A 214 -23.83 8.54 9.06
N ILE A 215 -23.23 7.70 8.21
CA ILE A 215 -21.82 7.78 7.83
C ILE A 215 -21.67 7.99 6.33
N ILE A 216 -20.69 8.81 5.93
CA ILE A 216 -20.22 8.92 4.54
C ILE A 216 -18.75 8.47 4.45
N ARG A 217 -18.42 7.67 3.44
CA ARG A 217 -17.03 7.30 3.10
C ARG A 217 -16.83 7.20 1.60
N GLY A 218 -15.60 6.92 1.16
CA GLY A 218 -15.36 6.62 -0.25
C GLY A 218 -15.65 7.79 -1.18
N ILE A 219 -15.35 9.02 -0.76
CA ILE A 219 -15.68 10.23 -1.50
C ILE A 219 -14.73 10.36 -2.69
N GLN A 220 -15.29 10.25 -3.89
CA GLN A 220 -14.59 10.44 -5.15
C GLN A 220 -15.36 11.52 -5.91
N ILE A 221 -14.65 12.53 -6.39
CA ILE A 221 -15.22 13.61 -7.15
C ILE A 221 -14.40 13.75 -8.42
N TYR A 222 -15.07 13.64 -9.57
CA TYR A 222 -14.47 13.71 -10.89
C TYR A 222 -14.96 14.96 -11.61
N SER A 223 -14.03 15.73 -12.18
CA SER A 223 -14.29 16.94 -12.98
C SER A 223 -14.74 16.66 -14.41
N GLY A 224 -15.45 15.55 -14.61
CA GLY A 224 -16.00 15.14 -15.90
C GLY A 224 -17.00 14.00 -15.78
N LEU A 225 -17.72 13.74 -16.87
CA LEU A 225 -18.68 12.64 -16.97
C LEU A 225 -17.96 11.31 -17.21
N LEU A 226 -18.01 10.41 -16.23
CA LEU A 226 -17.58 9.02 -16.45
C LEU A 226 -18.64 8.27 -17.26
N SER A 227 -18.19 7.38 -18.15
CA SER A 227 -19.08 6.39 -18.76
C SER A 227 -19.61 5.42 -17.70
N MET A 228 -20.68 4.67 -17.98
CA MET A 228 -21.18 3.67 -17.02
C MET A 228 -20.13 2.58 -16.72
N ALA A 229 -19.31 2.23 -17.70
CA ALA A 229 -18.22 1.26 -17.53
C ALA A 229 -17.09 1.82 -16.67
N ASP A 230 -16.69 3.07 -16.91
CA ASP A 230 -15.67 3.72 -16.08
C ASP A 230 -16.19 3.94 -14.67
N LEU A 231 -17.43 4.39 -14.49
CA LEU A 231 -18.06 4.54 -13.18
C LEU A 231 -18.03 3.22 -12.39
N GLN A 232 -18.40 2.10 -13.02
CA GLN A 232 -18.32 0.78 -12.38
C GLN A 232 -16.88 0.43 -11.97
N ALA A 233 -15.90 0.69 -12.83
CA ALA A 233 -14.50 0.40 -12.57
C ALA A 233 -13.94 1.28 -11.44
N GLU A 234 -14.26 2.57 -11.44
CA GLU A 234 -13.83 3.55 -10.44
C GLU A 234 -14.48 3.32 -9.06
N ILE A 235 -15.73 2.85 -9.02
CA ILE A 235 -16.38 2.38 -7.78
C ILE A 235 -15.63 1.19 -7.17
N ASN A 236 -15.13 0.28 -8.01
CA ASN A 236 -14.40 -0.90 -7.56
C ASN A 236 -12.96 -0.57 -7.15
N ALA A 237 -12.29 0.27 -7.95
CA ALA A 237 -10.91 0.68 -7.77
C ALA A 237 -10.73 2.11 -8.32
N PRO A 238 -10.66 3.14 -7.45
CA PRO A 238 -10.43 4.51 -7.88
C PRO A 238 -9.13 4.64 -8.69
N GLN A 239 -9.15 5.49 -9.72
CA GLN A 239 -8.07 5.73 -10.67
C GLN A 239 -7.65 4.50 -11.49
N SER A 240 -8.49 3.47 -11.57
CA SER A 240 -8.20 2.27 -12.36
C SER A 240 -8.37 2.48 -13.86
N THR A 241 -9.12 3.49 -14.27
CA THR A 241 -9.35 3.85 -15.67
C THR A 241 -8.56 5.08 -16.09
N THR A 242 -8.29 5.21 -17.40
CA THR A 242 -7.69 6.43 -17.95
C THR A 242 -8.57 7.65 -17.69
N ALA A 243 -9.89 7.51 -17.78
CA ALA A 243 -10.83 8.59 -17.48
C ALA A 243 -10.74 8.99 -16.01
N GLY A 244 -10.74 8.03 -15.08
CA GLY A 244 -10.61 8.28 -13.65
C GLY A 244 -9.30 8.98 -13.28
N GLN A 245 -8.17 8.53 -13.83
CA GLN A 245 -6.86 9.17 -13.61
C GLN A 245 -6.84 10.63 -14.07
N ASN A 246 -7.46 10.92 -15.21
CA ASN A 246 -7.45 12.26 -15.81
C ASN A 246 -8.47 13.21 -15.16
N LEU A 247 -9.61 12.69 -14.72
CA LEU A 247 -10.74 13.49 -14.25
C LEU A 247 -10.82 13.59 -12.72
N ILE A 248 -10.09 12.79 -11.94
CA ILE A 248 -10.21 12.84 -10.48
C ILE A 248 -9.81 14.22 -9.94
N TRP A 249 -10.76 14.84 -9.24
CA TRP A 249 -10.65 16.15 -8.60
C TRP A 249 -10.43 16.03 -7.10
N TYR A 250 -11.15 15.12 -6.42
CA TYR A 250 -10.96 14.84 -5.00
C TYR A 250 -11.09 13.34 -4.75
N LEU A 251 -10.18 12.77 -3.97
CA LEU A 251 -10.21 11.36 -3.58
C LEU A 251 -9.92 11.21 -2.10
N ASN A 252 -10.92 10.76 -1.35
CA ASN A 252 -10.76 10.30 0.01
C ASN A 252 -11.57 9.02 0.25
N THR A 253 -10.88 7.88 0.19
CA THR A 253 -11.51 6.57 0.30
C THR A 253 -11.94 6.23 1.74
N ASP A 254 -11.31 6.82 2.74
CA ASP A 254 -11.59 6.63 4.17
C ASP A 254 -11.52 7.98 4.92
N PRO A 255 -12.51 8.87 4.70
CA PRO A 255 -12.44 10.21 5.24
C PRO A 255 -12.66 10.24 6.74
N ARG A 256 -11.79 10.95 7.45
CA ARG A 256 -11.87 11.26 8.88
C ARG A 256 -11.88 12.77 9.07
N PRO A 257 -12.35 13.31 10.20
CA PRO A 257 -12.35 14.75 10.43
C PRO A 257 -10.97 15.40 10.26
N GLY A 258 -9.88 14.69 10.61
CA GLY A 258 -8.51 15.14 10.38
C GLY A 258 -7.98 14.95 8.96
N ASP A 259 -8.63 14.10 8.15
CA ASP A 259 -8.32 13.85 6.73
C ASP A 259 -9.14 14.77 5.79
N VAL A 260 -9.74 15.84 6.33
CA VAL A 260 -10.43 16.92 5.59
C VAL A 260 -9.39 17.79 4.86
N SER A 261 -8.42 17.15 4.21
CA SER A 261 -7.40 17.73 3.35
C SER A 261 -7.02 16.67 2.31
N ASP A 262 -6.95 17.09 1.05
CA ASP A 262 -6.74 16.22 -0.11
C ASP A 262 -5.43 15.39 -0.04
N LYS A 263 -5.43 14.18 -0.64
CA LYS A 263 -4.26 13.28 -0.79
C LYS A 263 -3.81 13.12 -2.25
N LYS A 264 -4.14 14.04 -3.15
CA LYS A 264 -3.64 13.99 -4.54
C LYS A 264 -2.19 14.49 -4.64
N THR A 265 -1.34 13.68 -5.25
CA THR A 265 0.05 14.02 -5.58
C THR A 265 0.09 14.98 -6.77
N ILE A 266 0.41 16.26 -6.47
CA ILE A 266 0.81 17.41 -7.34
C ILE A 266 -0.28 18.48 -7.62
N GLY A 267 0.01 19.72 -7.17
CA GLY A 267 -0.52 20.97 -7.74
C GLY A 267 -1.00 22.00 -6.72
N THR A 268 -2.07 21.72 -5.98
CA THR A 268 -2.62 22.53 -4.88
C THR A 268 -3.61 21.63 -4.12
N PRO A 269 -3.58 21.56 -2.78
CA PRO A 269 -4.50 20.71 -2.03
C PRO A 269 -5.97 21.14 -2.22
N HIS A 270 -6.84 20.22 -2.64
CA HIS A 270 -8.29 20.42 -2.68
C HIS A 270 -8.89 20.20 -1.29
N ASN A 271 -8.56 21.08 -0.34
CA ASN A 271 -8.96 20.92 1.06
C ASN A 271 -10.41 21.37 1.27
N PRO A 272 -11.36 20.44 1.50
CA PRO A 272 -12.58 20.87 2.12
C PRO A 272 -12.27 21.47 3.49
N SER A 273 -13.18 22.24 4.06
CA SER A 273 -13.07 22.62 5.45
C SER A 273 -14.32 22.24 6.23
N TRP A 274 -14.07 21.95 7.50
CA TRP A 274 -15.06 21.46 8.44
C TRP A 274 -15.65 22.65 9.19
N ALA A 275 -16.90 22.98 8.92
CA ALA A 275 -17.59 24.07 9.62
C ALA A 275 -18.25 23.55 10.90
N GLY A 276 -17.46 23.32 11.96
CA GLY A 276 -17.94 22.93 13.30
C GLY A 276 -17.00 23.45 14.41
N THR A 277 -17.57 23.96 15.51
CA THR A 277 -16.82 24.68 16.58
C THR A 277 -15.94 23.79 17.46
N THR A 278 -16.04 22.47 17.35
CA THR A 278 -15.18 21.54 18.06
C THR A 278 -14.84 20.36 17.14
N ALA A 279 -13.69 20.45 16.47
CA ALA A 279 -12.99 19.25 15.97
C ALA A 279 -12.39 18.42 17.13
N LEU A 280 -12.61 18.85 18.37
CA LEU A 280 -12.26 18.16 19.61
C LEU A 280 -13.52 17.50 20.17
N GLU A 281 -13.38 16.29 20.68
CA GLU A 281 -14.44 15.42 21.25
C GLU A 281 -15.20 14.55 20.24
N TRP A 282 -14.49 13.59 19.64
CA TRP A 282 -14.94 12.20 19.71
C TRP A 282 -13.73 11.26 19.68
N THR A 283 -13.57 10.47 20.75
CA THR A 283 -12.75 9.26 20.75
C THR A 283 -13.26 8.33 19.67
N ASP A 284 -12.40 7.94 18.72
CA ASP A 284 -12.67 6.89 17.73
C ASP A 284 -13.63 5.83 18.29
N GLN A 285 -14.88 5.79 17.80
CA GLN A 285 -15.73 4.65 18.06
C GLN A 285 -15.23 3.52 17.15
N THR A 286 -14.18 2.84 17.62
CA THR A 286 -13.65 1.62 17.03
C THR A 286 -14.70 0.52 17.15
N SER A 287 -15.56 0.39 16.15
CA SER A 287 -15.90 -0.95 15.71
C SER A 287 -14.68 -1.45 14.93
N SER A 288 -13.84 -2.26 15.57
CA SER A 288 -12.68 -2.89 14.93
C SER A 288 -13.18 -3.73 13.76
N ASP A 289 -12.72 -3.48 12.54
CA ASP A 289 -12.64 -4.49 11.50
C ASP A 289 -11.97 -5.70 12.14
N THR A 290 -12.56 -6.86 11.93
CA THR A 290 -12.06 -8.13 12.47
C THR A 290 -11.70 -9.10 11.35
N THR A 291 -11.88 -8.71 10.08
CA THR A 291 -11.59 -9.59 8.95
C THR A 291 -10.12 -9.41 8.61
N PRO A 292 -9.29 -10.45 8.74
CA PRO A 292 -7.89 -10.31 8.39
C PRO A 292 -7.70 -10.30 6.87
N PRO A 293 -6.67 -9.59 6.37
CA PRO A 293 -6.27 -9.68 4.98
C PRO A 293 -5.96 -11.11 4.53
N SER A 294 -5.98 -11.35 3.22
CA SER A 294 -5.44 -12.59 2.64
C SER A 294 -3.91 -12.70 2.88
N ALA A 295 -3.41 -13.93 3.00
CA ALA A 295 -1.98 -14.15 3.18
C ALA A 295 -1.18 -13.69 1.95
N PRO A 296 -0.03 -13.03 2.13
CA PRO A 296 0.88 -12.75 1.02
C PRO A 296 1.33 -14.05 0.35
N THR A 297 1.46 -14.03 -0.97
CA THR A 297 1.86 -15.21 -1.77
C THR A 297 3.18 -14.97 -2.50
N ASN A 298 3.81 -16.03 -3.02
CA ASN A 298 5.05 -15.95 -3.81
C ASN A 298 6.20 -15.20 -3.10
N LEU A 299 6.35 -15.38 -1.78
CA LEU A 299 7.49 -14.81 -1.05
C LEU A 299 8.80 -15.41 -1.57
N THR A 300 9.74 -14.54 -1.93
CA THR A 300 11.09 -14.89 -2.37
C THR A 300 12.14 -14.18 -1.53
N ALA A 301 13.28 -14.85 -1.34
CA ALA A 301 14.46 -14.30 -0.67
C ALA A 301 15.68 -14.47 -1.57
N THR A 302 16.30 -13.36 -1.96
CA THR A 302 17.45 -13.33 -2.88
C THR A 302 18.67 -12.81 -2.14
N VAL A 303 19.72 -13.64 -2.06
CA VAL A 303 21.00 -13.23 -1.47
C VAL A 303 21.68 -12.17 -2.34
N VAL A 304 22.15 -11.09 -1.72
CA VAL A 304 22.89 -10.01 -2.40
C VAL A 304 24.35 -10.00 -1.99
N SER A 305 24.65 -10.21 -0.70
CA SER A 305 26.02 -10.15 -0.17
C SER A 305 26.18 -10.96 1.12
N SER A 306 27.33 -10.80 1.77
CA SER A 306 27.59 -11.36 3.11
C SER A 306 26.75 -10.72 4.20
N SER A 307 26.08 -9.59 3.93
CA SER A 307 25.31 -8.84 4.92
C SER A 307 23.93 -8.39 4.43
N GLN A 308 23.48 -8.82 3.24
CA GLN A 308 22.21 -8.39 2.67
C GLN A 308 21.43 -9.51 1.95
N ILE A 309 20.12 -9.56 2.22
CA ILE A 309 19.12 -10.39 1.50
C ILE A 309 17.93 -9.49 1.12
N ASN A 310 17.47 -9.61 -0.12
CA ASN A 310 16.29 -8.88 -0.62
C ASN A 310 15.06 -9.78 -0.65
N LEU A 311 13.92 -9.25 -0.21
CA LEU A 311 12.62 -9.94 -0.18
C LEU A 311 11.64 -9.31 -1.17
N SER A 312 10.83 -10.15 -1.80
CA SER A 312 9.70 -9.73 -2.65
C SER A 312 8.55 -10.72 -2.55
N TRP A 313 7.31 -10.25 -2.60
CA TRP A 313 6.09 -11.08 -2.54
C TRP A 313 4.97 -10.47 -3.38
N ALA A 314 3.92 -11.26 -3.64
CA ALA A 314 2.69 -10.78 -4.24
C ALA A 314 1.75 -10.20 -3.16
N GLY A 315 1.09 -9.10 -3.49
CA GLY A 315 0.27 -8.34 -2.56
C GLY A 315 -0.98 -9.09 -2.07
N SER A 316 -1.42 -8.72 -0.87
CA SER A 316 -2.64 -9.20 -0.23
C SER A 316 -3.85 -8.35 -0.60
N THR A 317 -5.03 -8.91 -0.38
CA THR A 317 -6.34 -8.25 -0.52
C THR A 317 -7.08 -8.30 0.80
N ASP A 318 -7.96 -7.31 1.00
CA ASP A 318 -8.77 -7.19 2.21
C ASP A 318 -10.08 -6.44 1.88
N ASN A 319 -11.11 -6.58 2.72
CA ASN A 319 -12.40 -5.91 2.55
C ASN A 319 -12.37 -4.39 2.81
N VAL A 320 -11.41 -3.90 3.61
CA VAL A 320 -11.18 -2.47 3.89
C VAL A 320 -9.83 -1.99 3.32
N GLY A 321 -8.92 -2.92 3.07
CA GLY A 321 -7.67 -2.67 2.35
C GLY A 321 -6.44 -2.95 3.20
N VAL A 322 -5.36 -3.33 2.53
CA VAL A 322 -4.09 -3.65 3.16
C VAL A 322 -3.27 -2.37 3.33
N THR A 323 -2.85 -2.07 4.56
CA THR A 323 -2.05 -0.88 4.89
C THR A 323 -0.56 -1.16 4.98
N GLY A 324 -0.18 -2.43 5.13
CA GLY A 324 1.21 -2.84 5.11
C GLY A 324 1.41 -4.33 5.38
N TYR A 325 2.66 -4.69 5.64
CA TYR A 325 3.08 -6.06 5.89
C TYR A 325 3.98 -6.11 7.13
N SER A 326 3.94 -7.20 7.89
CA SER A 326 4.89 -7.50 8.97
C SER A 326 5.82 -8.59 8.48
N ILE A 327 7.13 -8.30 8.49
CA ILE A 327 8.18 -9.22 8.08
C ILE A 327 8.81 -9.80 9.33
N GLU A 328 8.86 -11.12 9.39
CA GLU A 328 9.60 -11.81 10.43
C GLU A 328 10.73 -12.65 9.86
N ARG A 329 11.84 -12.66 10.61
CA ARG A 329 13.06 -13.38 10.29
C ARG A 329 13.43 -14.33 11.41
N CYS A 330 13.99 -15.47 11.04
CA CYS A 330 14.84 -16.24 11.94
C CYS A 330 16.17 -16.62 11.30
N SER A 331 17.22 -16.71 12.12
CA SER A 331 18.54 -17.23 11.76
C SER A 331 18.65 -18.74 12.05
N GLY A 332 19.24 -19.49 11.13
CA GLY A 332 19.37 -20.94 11.16
C GLY A 332 18.49 -21.62 10.11
N SER A 333 19.07 -22.60 9.39
CA SER A 333 18.40 -23.34 8.31
C SER A 333 17.13 -24.07 8.75
N ALA A 334 17.07 -24.49 10.01
CA ALA A 334 15.93 -25.17 10.62
C ALA A 334 15.20 -24.31 11.67
N CYS A 335 15.49 -23.01 11.74
CA CYS A 335 14.90 -22.19 12.80
C CYS A 335 13.36 -22.10 12.70
N THR A 336 12.72 -22.07 13.87
CA THR A 336 11.29 -21.86 14.07
C THR A 336 10.94 -20.60 14.90
N ASN A 337 11.91 -19.97 15.57
CA ASN A 337 11.73 -18.78 16.41
C ASN A 337 11.82 -17.48 15.61
N PHE A 338 10.75 -17.12 14.91
CA PHE A 338 10.67 -15.89 14.11
C PHE A 338 10.55 -14.63 14.97
N THR A 339 11.21 -13.55 14.54
CA THR A 339 11.18 -12.21 15.15
C THR A 339 10.84 -11.16 14.12
N GLN A 340 9.97 -10.20 14.45
CA GLN A 340 9.61 -9.11 13.53
C GLN A 340 10.81 -8.17 13.32
N ILE A 341 11.11 -7.86 12.06
CA ILE A 341 12.23 -6.99 11.69
C ILE A 341 11.79 -5.71 10.99
N SER A 342 10.59 -5.66 10.39
CA SER A 342 10.12 -4.47 9.67
C SER A 342 8.60 -4.52 9.41
N THR A 343 8.03 -3.35 9.11
CA THR A 343 6.62 -3.19 8.72
C THR A 343 6.43 -2.30 7.47
N PRO A 344 6.84 -2.74 6.26
CA PRO A 344 6.74 -1.90 5.06
C PRO A 344 5.30 -1.77 4.53
N GLY A 345 5.01 -0.66 3.85
CA GLY A 345 3.74 -0.45 3.13
C GLY A 345 3.72 -1.06 1.71
N GLY A 346 4.88 -1.46 1.18
CA GLY A 346 5.03 -2.06 -0.16
C GLY A 346 5.25 -3.58 -0.11
N THR A 347 5.43 -4.20 -1.27
CA THR A 347 5.59 -5.66 -1.42
C THR A 347 7.05 -6.12 -1.58
N SER A 348 8.00 -5.33 -1.08
CA SER A 348 9.43 -5.63 -1.10
C SER A 348 10.15 -5.07 0.13
N TYR A 349 11.30 -5.66 0.46
CA TYR A 349 12.13 -5.23 1.59
C TYR A 349 13.60 -5.60 1.41
N PHE A 350 14.51 -4.72 1.85
CA PHE A 350 15.96 -4.94 1.84
C PHE A 350 16.46 -5.22 3.26
N ASP A 351 16.75 -6.47 3.57
CA ASP A 351 17.26 -6.87 4.88
C ASP A 351 18.78 -6.74 4.92
N ASN A 352 19.29 -5.75 5.66
CA ASN A 352 20.70 -5.38 5.74
C ASN A 352 21.28 -5.69 7.13
N GLY A 353 22.61 -5.68 7.24
CA GLY A 353 23.32 -5.88 8.52
C GLY A 353 23.28 -7.33 9.00
N LEU A 354 23.16 -8.29 8.08
CA LEU A 354 23.13 -9.71 8.39
C LEU A 354 24.53 -10.25 8.73
N ALA A 355 24.56 -11.32 9.51
CA ALA A 355 25.78 -12.08 9.73
C ALA A 355 26.15 -12.86 8.46
N ALA A 356 27.44 -12.93 8.16
CA ALA A 356 27.93 -13.64 7.00
C ALA A 356 27.82 -15.16 7.14
N ASN A 357 27.77 -15.86 6.00
CA ASN A 357 27.64 -17.32 5.92
C ASN A 357 26.53 -17.88 6.83
N THR A 358 25.43 -17.16 6.94
CA THR A 358 24.36 -17.47 7.90
C THR A 358 23.06 -17.71 7.15
N PRO A 359 22.40 -18.87 7.32
CA PRO A 359 21.10 -19.12 6.72
C PRO A 359 20.01 -18.33 7.46
N TYR A 360 19.16 -17.66 6.70
CA TYR A 360 18.00 -16.94 7.21
C TYR A 360 16.71 -17.49 6.59
N ARG A 361 15.64 -17.47 7.39
CA ARG A 361 14.28 -17.82 7.00
C ARG A 361 13.38 -16.63 7.22
N TYR A 362 12.45 -16.41 6.29
CA TYR A 362 11.55 -15.27 6.28
C TYR A 362 10.11 -15.72 6.13
N ARG A 363 9.20 -15.02 6.79
CA ARG A 363 7.76 -15.10 6.55
C ARG A 363 7.16 -13.71 6.64
N VAL A 364 6.11 -13.48 5.86
CA VAL A 364 5.44 -12.17 5.78
C VAL A 364 3.96 -12.37 6.02
N ARG A 365 3.33 -11.44 6.73
CA ARG A 365 1.85 -11.35 6.83
C ARG A 365 1.41 -9.93 6.53
N ALA A 366 0.19 -9.77 6.02
CA ALA A 366 -0.39 -8.47 5.76
C ALA A 366 -1.08 -7.92 7.02
N THR A 367 -1.16 -6.60 7.10
CA THR A 367 -1.91 -5.84 8.11
C THR A 367 -2.87 -4.90 7.39
N ASP A 368 -4.07 -4.77 7.91
CA ASP A 368 -5.03 -3.74 7.48
C ASP A 368 -4.98 -2.50 8.38
N ALA A 369 -5.87 -1.55 8.11
CA ALA A 369 -5.97 -0.30 8.87
C ALA A 369 -6.48 -0.48 10.31
N ALA A 370 -7.14 -1.61 10.60
CA ALA A 370 -7.65 -1.93 11.94
C ALA A 370 -6.68 -2.78 12.76
N GLY A 371 -5.57 -3.21 12.16
CA GLY A 371 -4.57 -4.04 12.81
C GLY A 371 -4.88 -5.54 12.77
N ASN A 372 -5.83 -6.00 11.94
CA ASN A 372 -5.96 -7.44 11.73
C ASN A 372 -4.78 -7.94 10.91
N LEU A 373 -4.40 -9.18 11.20
CA LEU A 373 -3.20 -9.79 10.69
C LEU A 373 -3.57 -11.04 9.91
N SER A 374 -3.16 -11.10 8.65
CA SER A 374 -3.35 -12.30 7.85
C SER A 374 -2.62 -13.49 8.48
N THR A 375 -2.94 -14.70 8.00
CA THR A 375 -2.00 -15.81 8.13
C THR A 375 -0.69 -15.48 7.40
N TYR A 376 0.41 -16.10 7.82
CA TYR A 376 1.70 -15.90 7.17
C TYR A 376 1.75 -16.54 5.78
N SER A 377 2.60 -15.97 4.92
CA SER A 377 3.05 -16.57 3.67
C SER A 377 3.73 -17.94 3.89
N SER A 378 4.04 -18.64 2.79
CA SER A 378 5.07 -19.68 2.82
C SER A 378 6.42 -19.09 3.27
N ILE A 379 7.28 -19.95 3.82
CA ILE A 379 8.62 -19.56 4.27
C ILE A 379 9.56 -19.50 3.06
N ALA A 380 10.27 -18.38 2.91
CA ALA A 380 11.42 -18.26 2.01
C ALA A 380 12.72 -18.34 2.80
N SER A 381 13.77 -18.90 2.21
CA SER A 381 15.07 -19.05 2.85
C SER A 381 16.20 -18.62 1.92
N ALA A 382 17.23 -17.99 2.47
CA ALA A 382 18.47 -17.67 1.77
C ALA A 382 19.64 -17.65 2.75
N THR A 383 20.85 -17.94 2.27
CA THR A 383 22.09 -17.92 3.07
C THR A 383 22.97 -16.79 2.57
N THR A 384 23.39 -15.89 3.47
CA THR A 384 24.35 -14.84 3.12
C THR A 384 25.67 -15.44 2.67
N THR A 385 26.39 -14.74 1.80
CA THR A 385 27.71 -15.23 1.36
C THR A 385 28.74 -15.13 2.48
N THR A 386 29.89 -15.77 2.32
CA THR A 386 31.05 -15.52 3.18
C THR A 386 31.50 -14.06 3.03
N PRO A 387 32.13 -13.45 4.06
CA PRO A 387 32.75 -12.14 3.90
C PRO A 387 33.81 -12.16 2.80
N PRO A 388 34.05 -11.04 2.11
CA PRO A 388 35.26 -10.87 1.31
C PRO A 388 36.50 -11.10 2.19
N ASP A 389 37.51 -11.79 1.66
CA ASP A 389 38.77 -11.95 2.37
C ASP A 389 39.58 -10.65 2.31
N SER A 390 40.03 -10.18 3.47
CA SER A 390 40.77 -8.93 3.63
C SER A 390 42.10 -9.11 4.35
N THR A 391 42.49 -10.34 4.64
CA THR A 391 43.71 -10.62 5.39
C THR A 391 44.83 -10.86 4.38
N PRO A 392 45.92 -10.08 4.40
CA PRO A 392 47.05 -10.36 3.55
C PRO A 392 47.78 -11.64 3.97
N PRO A 393 48.38 -12.39 3.02
CA PRO A 393 49.17 -13.56 3.35
C PRO A 393 50.43 -13.18 4.14
N THR A 394 50.97 -14.11 4.91
CA THR A 394 52.32 -13.99 5.48
C THR A 394 53.34 -14.63 4.54
N VAL A 395 54.56 -14.08 4.48
CA VAL A 395 55.62 -14.62 3.63
C VAL A 395 57.01 -14.39 4.23
N SER A 396 57.87 -15.41 4.16
CA SER A 396 59.26 -15.34 4.60
C SER A 396 60.17 -16.16 3.68
N LEU A 397 61.28 -15.56 3.28
CA LEU A 397 62.36 -16.28 2.61
C LEU A 397 62.98 -17.30 3.57
N THR A 398 63.18 -18.53 3.12
CA THR A 398 63.81 -19.63 3.87
C THR A 398 65.22 -19.92 3.38
N ALA A 399 65.51 -19.62 2.12
CA ALA A 399 66.85 -19.65 1.57
C ALA A 399 66.96 -18.62 0.43
N PRO A 400 68.14 -18.00 0.24
CA PRO A 400 69.30 -18.03 1.13
C PRO A 400 69.02 -17.36 2.49
N VAL A 401 69.84 -17.66 3.50
CA VAL A 401 69.76 -16.94 4.80
C VAL A 401 70.40 -15.55 4.68
N ASN A 402 70.01 -14.63 5.56
CA ASN A 402 70.57 -13.29 5.57
C ASN A 402 72.10 -13.32 5.80
N GLY A 403 72.83 -12.58 4.97
CA GLY A 403 74.30 -12.56 4.95
C GLY A 403 74.95 -13.69 4.17
N ALA A 404 74.19 -14.59 3.53
CA ALA A 404 74.77 -15.68 2.74
C ALA A 404 75.57 -15.16 1.54
N THR A 405 76.69 -15.81 1.23
CA THR A 405 77.40 -15.65 -0.04
C THR A 405 76.90 -16.69 -1.03
N VAL A 406 76.51 -16.24 -2.23
CA VAL A 406 75.90 -17.08 -3.27
C VAL A 406 76.66 -16.94 -4.59
N SER A 407 76.66 -18.00 -5.40
CA SER A 407 77.39 -18.07 -6.67
C SER A 407 76.78 -19.13 -7.59
N GLY A 408 76.94 -18.99 -8.91
CA GLY A 408 76.35 -19.93 -9.88
C GLY A 408 74.83 -19.98 -9.77
N THR A 409 74.24 -21.18 -9.79
CA THR A 409 72.80 -21.38 -9.63
C THR A 409 72.44 -21.51 -8.15
N THR A 410 71.60 -20.61 -7.66
CA THR A 410 71.11 -20.58 -6.28
C THR A 410 69.60 -20.69 -6.26
N THR A 411 69.05 -21.57 -5.41
CA THR A 411 67.60 -21.62 -5.18
C THR A 411 67.20 -20.56 -4.16
N VAL A 412 66.24 -19.72 -4.52
CA VAL A 412 65.56 -18.81 -3.59
C VAL A 412 64.22 -19.45 -3.24
N SER A 413 63.97 -19.69 -1.96
CA SER A 413 62.74 -20.35 -1.50
C SER A 413 62.04 -19.52 -0.42
N ALA A 414 60.72 -19.66 -0.34
CA ALA A 414 59.90 -18.99 0.65
C ALA A 414 58.83 -19.92 1.22
N THR A 415 58.39 -19.64 2.43
CA THR A 415 57.13 -20.13 2.98
C THR A 415 56.12 -19.00 2.97
N ALA A 416 54.88 -19.30 2.58
CA ALA A 416 53.76 -18.38 2.67
C ALA A 416 52.53 -19.11 3.20
N SER A 417 51.74 -18.44 4.02
CA SER A 417 50.48 -18.96 4.54
C SER A 417 49.48 -17.85 4.74
N ASP A 418 48.20 -18.21 4.59
CA ASP A 418 47.06 -17.33 4.63
C ASP A 418 45.85 -18.05 5.26
N ASN A 419 44.84 -17.32 5.72
CA ASN A 419 43.62 -17.88 6.32
C ASN A 419 42.68 -18.56 5.30
N VAL A 420 42.63 -18.11 4.05
CA VAL A 420 41.86 -18.77 2.98
C VAL A 420 42.79 -19.50 2.03
N GLY A 421 43.90 -18.89 1.64
CA GLY A 421 44.93 -19.54 0.84
C GLY A 421 45.79 -18.58 0.02
N VAL A 422 47.04 -18.97 -0.18
CA VAL A 422 48.00 -18.25 -1.04
C VAL A 422 47.88 -18.79 -2.46
N VAL A 423 47.75 -17.90 -3.44
CA VAL A 423 47.63 -18.25 -4.87
C VAL A 423 48.89 -17.92 -5.68
N GLY A 424 49.88 -17.24 -5.09
CA GLY A 424 51.17 -17.04 -5.72
C GLY A 424 52.20 -16.33 -4.84
N VAL A 425 53.48 -16.60 -5.13
CA VAL A 425 54.65 -15.93 -4.55
C VAL A 425 55.57 -15.44 -5.68
N GLN A 426 55.73 -14.13 -5.78
CA GLN A 426 56.67 -13.49 -6.70
C GLN A 426 57.97 -13.16 -5.99
N PHE A 427 59.06 -13.81 -6.38
CA PHE A 427 60.40 -13.47 -5.89
C PHE A 427 60.93 -12.21 -6.58
N LYS A 428 61.74 -11.45 -5.86
CA LYS A 428 62.33 -10.19 -6.32
C LYS A 428 63.83 -10.15 -6.01
N LEU A 429 64.60 -9.56 -6.93
CA LEU A 429 66.00 -9.20 -6.76
C LEU A 429 66.11 -7.67 -6.95
N ASP A 430 66.55 -6.96 -5.92
CA ASP A 430 66.67 -5.49 -5.90
C ASP A 430 65.40 -4.78 -6.37
N GLY A 431 64.23 -5.33 -6.01
CA GLY A 431 62.91 -4.83 -6.38
C GLY A 431 62.37 -5.30 -7.75
N ALA A 432 63.22 -5.84 -8.63
CA ALA A 432 62.82 -6.41 -9.92
C ALA A 432 62.33 -7.86 -9.78
N ASN A 433 61.41 -8.31 -10.65
CA ASN A 433 60.93 -9.71 -10.63
C ASN A 433 62.08 -10.68 -10.93
N LEU A 434 62.29 -11.63 -10.02
CA LEU A 434 63.22 -12.73 -10.19
C LEU A 434 62.43 -13.95 -10.68
N GLY A 435 62.30 -14.07 -12.00
CA GLY A 435 61.50 -15.11 -12.64
C GLY A 435 59.98 -14.84 -12.62
N ALA A 436 59.22 -15.82 -13.10
CA ALA A 436 57.76 -15.80 -13.03
C ALA A 436 57.27 -16.02 -11.59
N GLU A 437 56.05 -15.60 -11.31
CA GLU A 437 55.39 -15.90 -10.05
C GLU A 437 55.17 -17.42 -9.89
N ASP A 438 55.53 -17.95 -8.73
CA ASP A 438 55.32 -19.36 -8.40
C ASP A 438 53.93 -19.54 -7.75
N THR A 439 53.07 -20.33 -8.37
CA THR A 439 51.67 -20.54 -7.93
C THR A 439 51.47 -21.85 -7.17
N ALA A 440 52.54 -22.62 -6.91
CA ALA A 440 52.46 -23.90 -6.21
C ALA A 440 53.45 -24.00 -5.05
N SER A 441 52.97 -24.38 -3.85
CA SER A 441 53.84 -24.68 -2.71
C SER A 441 54.48 -26.07 -2.87
N PRO A 442 55.78 -26.27 -2.54
CA PRO A 442 56.69 -25.32 -1.91
C PRO A 442 57.25 -24.26 -2.87
N TYR A 443 57.16 -22.99 -2.47
CA TYR A 443 57.50 -21.86 -3.33
C TYR A 443 59.01 -21.70 -3.51
N SER A 444 59.47 -21.69 -4.76
CA SER A 444 60.88 -21.47 -5.07
C SER A 444 61.13 -20.95 -6.48
N VAL A 445 62.26 -20.27 -6.66
CA VAL A 445 62.78 -19.91 -7.97
C VAL A 445 64.27 -20.23 -8.06
N SER A 446 64.70 -20.70 -9.22
CA SER A 446 66.11 -20.87 -9.54
C SER A 446 66.70 -19.54 -10.03
N TRP A 447 67.70 -19.04 -9.33
CA TRP A 447 68.42 -17.82 -9.67
C TRP A 447 69.81 -18.14 -10.20
N ASN A 448 70.06 -17.80 -11.47
CA ASN A 448 71.40 -17.75 -12.01
C ASN A 448 72.09 -16.44 -11.57
N THR A 449 72.94 -16.50 -10.54
CA THR A 449 73.61 -15.32 -9.98
C THR A 449 74.63 -14.68 -10.93
N THR A 450 75.04 -15.36 -12.00
CA THR A 450 75.94 -14.78 -13.02
C THR A 450 75.31 -13.66 -13.84
N THR A 451 73.99 -13.49 -13.77
CA THR A 451 73.27 -12.39 -14.42
C THR A 451 73.20 -11.12 -13.56
N ALA A 452 73.66 -11.19 -12.31
CA ALA A 452 73.77 -10.06 -11.39
C ALA A 452 75.24 -9.66 -11.21
N SER A 453 75.49 -8.42 -10.81
CA SER A 453 76.84 -7.96 -10.44
C SER A 453 77.37 -8.70 -9.21
N ASN A 454 78.69 -8.81 -9.04
CA ASN A 454 79.24 -9.22 -7.75
C ASN A 454 79.03 -8.10 -6.72
N GLY A 455 78.68 -8.46 -5.49
CA GLY A 455 78.40 -7.51 -4.41
C GLY A 455 77.11 -7.81 -3.65
N SER A 456 76.66 -6.85 -2.85
CA SER A 456 75.46 -6.98 -2.02
C SER A 456 74.19 -6.86 -2.87
N HIS A 457 73.28 -7.81 -2.71
CA HIS A 457 71.97 -7.84 -3.35
C HIS A 457 70.87 -8.08 -2.32
N THR A 458 69.68 -7.56 -2.60
CA THR A 458 68.53 -7.72 -1.71
C THR A 458 67.47 -8.61 -2.36
N LEU A 459 67.11 -9.69 -1.66
CA LEU A 459 66.01 -10.57 -2.02
C LEU A 459 64.79 -10.27 -1.18
N THR A 460 63.62 -10.24 -1.83
CA THR A 460 62.30 -10.22 -1.16
C THR A 460 61.34 -11.15 -1.90
N ALA A 461 60.30 -11.62 -1.21
CA ALA A 461 59.20 -12.36 -1.82
C ALA A 461 57.88 -11.63 -1.58
N VAL A 462 57.01 -11.55 -2.58
CA VAL A 462 55.67 -10.98 -2.47
C VAL A 462 54.66 -12.11 -2.59
N ALA A 463 53.92 -12.40 -1.52
CA ALA A 463 52.82 -13.36 -1.58
C ALA A 463 51.50 -12.62 -1.83
N ARG A 464 50.59 -13.25 -2.59
CA ARG A 464 49.22 -12.76 -2.79
C ARG A 464 48.18 -13.87 -2.61
N ASP A 465 46.98 -13.47 -2.21
CA ASP A 465 45.80 -14.33 -2.13
C ASP A 465 44.85 -14.14 -3.34
N ALA A 466 43.74 -14.88 -3.36
CA ALA A 466 42.75 -14.83 -4.43
C ALA A 466 41.87 -13.57 -4.38
N ALA A 467 41.81 -12.91 -3.23
CA ALA A 467 41.07 -11.66 -3.02
C ALA A 467 41.88 -10.42 -3.43
N GLY A 468 43.15 -10.58 -3.76
CA GLY A 468 44.07 -9.52 -4.19
C GLY A 468 44.87 -8.89 -3.05
N ASN A 469 44.79 -9.41 -1.82
CA ASN A 469 45.63 -8.96 -0.71
C ASN A 469 47.07 -9.46 -0.93
N SER A 470 48.06 -8.66 -0.53
CA SER A 470 49.47 -9.01 -0.71
C SER A 470 50.38 -8.50 0.40
N THR A 471 51.48 -9.22 0.62
CA THR A 471 52.52 -8.87 1.59
C THR A 471 53.89 -9.08 0.97
N THR A 472 54.82 -8.17 1.25
CA THR A 472 56.24 -8.35 0.91
C THR A 472 57.00 -8.84 2.15
N SER A 473 57.85 -9.85 1.98
CA SER A 473 58.69 -10.40 3.05
C SER A 473 59.69 -9.36 3.56
N ALA A 474 60.28 -9.64 4.72
CA ALA A 474 61.52 -8.97 5.10
C ALA A 474 62.60 -9.18 4.02
N ALA A 475 63.44 -8.18 3.84
CA ALA A 475 64.58 -8.23 2.96
C ALA A 475 65.66 -9.19 3.50
N VAL A 476 66.16 -10.05 2.64
CA VAL A 476 67.35 -10.88 2.87
C VAL A 476 68.47 -10.31 2.02
N THR A 477 69.52 -9.83 2.67
CA THR A 477 70.72 -9.37 1.98
C THR A 477 71.67 -10.54 1.76
N VAL A 478 72.16 -10.71 0.54
CA VAL A 478 73.14 -11.73 0.16
C VAL A 478 74.30 -11.09 -0.57
N THR A 479 75.45 -11.75 -0.57
CA THR A 479 76.61 -11.33 -1.37
C THR A 479 76.77 -12.26 -2.58
N VAL A 480 76.67 -11.73 -3.79
CA VAL A 480 76.98 -12.47 -5.02
C VAL A 480 78.50 -12.44 -5.25
N SER A 481 79.10 -13.62 -5.45
CA SER A 481 80.53 -13.77 -5.71
C SER A 481 80.80 -14.85 -6.76
N ASN A 482 80.79 -14.46 -8.04
CA ASN A 482 80.99 -15.36 -9.18
C ASN A 482 82.46 -15.51 -9.65
N THR A 483 83.44 -14.95 -8.93
CA THR A 483 84.87 -15.12 -9.29
C THR A 483 85.36 -16.52 -8.94
N ALA A 484 86.13 -17.15 -9.84
CA ALA A 484 86.86 -18.37 -9.54
C ALA A 484 87.85 -18.12 -8.37
N PRO A 485 88.14 -19.13 -7.51
CA PRO A 485 89.20 -18.99 -6.51
C PRO A 485 90.50 -18.61 -7.21
N ASP A 486 91.21 -17.62 -6.69
CA ASP A 486 92.55 -17.27 -7.17
C ASP A 486 93.46 -18.49 -6.96
N THR A 487 93.96 -19.11 -8.03
CA THR A 487 94.82 -20.30 -7.96
C THR A 487 96.31 -19.96 -7.93
N THR A 488 96.70 -18.83 -7.36
CA THR A 488 98.12 -18.43 -7.25
C THR A 488 98.80 -18.96 -6.01
#